data_AF-A0A953CAS6-F1
#
_entry.id   AF-A0A953CAS6-F1
#
_cell.length_a   1.000
_cell.length_b   1.000
_cell.length_c   1.000
_cell.angle_alpha   90.00
_cell.angle_beta   90.00
_cell.angle_gamma   90.00
#
_symmetry.space_group_name_H-M   'P 1'
#
loop_
_entity.id
_entity.type
_entity.pdbx_description
1 polymer ?
#
loop_
_entity_poly.entity_id
_entity_poly.type
_entity_poly.pdbx_seq_one_letter_code
_entity_poly.pdbx_strand_id
1 'polypeptide(L)'
;VGDEQNPFFTPDRASVPVFEEYLDGIRKAGSSVGAVLEVVAEGVPPGLGAPLYGKLDQDIAANLMSLNAVKGVEIGDGFASARLTGEENADEMRMGNDGRPQFLSNHAGGILGGISSGQPIVVRFAVKPTSSILTPRRSIDSAGNDIEIRTKGRHDPCVGIRAVPIGEAMVACAIADHYLRHRGQTGRI
;
A
#
# COMPACT_ATOMS: atom_id res chain seq x y z
N VAL A 1 7.75 13.17 -4.13
CA VAL A 1 6.73 12.91 -3.08
C VAL A 1 6.68 14.01 -2.02
N GLY A 2 7.81 14.61 -1.61
CA GLY A 2 7.84 15.75 -0.66
C GLY A 2 7.81 17.16 -1.28
N ASP A 3 7.14 17.36 -2.41
CA ASP A 3 7.04 18.65 -3.10
C ASP A 3 5.70 19.30 -2.76
N GLU A 4 5.69 20.54 -2.26
CA GLU A 4 4.45 21.26 -1.93
C GLU A 4 3.55 21.47 -3.15
N GLN A 5 4.11 21.45 -4.36
CA GLN A 5 3.36 21.55 -5.62
C GLN A 5 2.73 20.23 -6.06
N ASN A 6 2.88 19.16 -5.26
CA ASN A 6 2.30 17.85 -5.52
C ASN A 6 1.44 17.39 -4.33
N PRO A 7 0.19 17.89 -4.25
CA PRO A 7 -0.71 17.54 -3.15
C PRO A 7 -1.20 16.08 -3.20
N PHE A 8 -0.88 15.32 -4.26
CA PHE A 8 -1.36 13.95 -4.48
C PHE A 8 -0.29 12.88 -4.24
N PHE A 9 0.93 13.28 -3.88
CA PHE A 9 2.05 12.36 -3.65
C PHE A 9 2.39 11.48 -4.87
N THR A 10 1.96 11.87 -6.08
CA THR A 10 2.23 11.10 -7.31
C THR A 10 3.70 11.23 -7.74
N PRO A 11 4.36 10.15 -8.19
CA PRO A 11 5.71 10.27 -8.74
C PRO A 11 5.72 10.98 -10.11
N ASP A 12 4.60 10.96 -10.85
CA ASP A 12 4.47 11.62 -12.14
C ASP A 12 3.82 13.02 -11.99
N ARG A 13 4.60 14.05 -12.29
CA ARG A 13 4.15 15.45 -12.24
C ARG A 13 3.06 15.75 -13.29
N ALA A 14 3.05 15.06 -14.43
CA ALA A 14 2.04 15.28 -15.46
C ALA A 14 0.64 14.81 -15.02
N SER A 15 0.58 13.87 -14.06
CA SER A 15 -0.67 13.39 -13.47
C SER A 15 -1.32 14.39 -12.51
N VAL A 16 -0.58 15.37 -11.98
CA VAL A 16 -1.12 16.37 -11.03
C VAL A 16 -2.34 17.12 -11.59
N PRO A 17 -2.25 17.84 -12.74
CA PRO A 17 -3.40 18.56 -13.28
C PRO A 17 -4.59 17.64 -13.62
N VAL A 18 -4.31 16.40 -14.04
CA VAL A 18 -5.34 15.39 -14.34
C VAL A 18 -6.10 15.00 -13.07
N PHE A 19 -5.39 14.77 -11.96
CA PHE A 19 -6.00 14.47 -10.67
C PHE A 19 -6.74 15.66 -10.07
N GLU A 20 -6.21 16.89 -10.23
CA GLU A 20 -6.91 18.11 -9.80
C GLU A 20 -8.26 18.25 -10.49
N GLU A 21 -8.28 18.18 -11.82
CA GLU A 21 -9.51 18.32 -12.61
C GLU A 21 -10.52 17.22 -12.26
N TYR A 22 -10.05 15.96 -12.20
CA TYR A 22 -10.90 14.83 -11.88
C TYR A 22 -11.51 14.92 -10.48
N LEU A 23 -10.69 15.19 -9.45
CA LEU A 23 -11.16 15.26 -8.06
C LEU A 23 -12.01 16.50 -7.80
N ASP A 24 -11.75 17.63 -8.49
CA ASP A 24 -12.64 18.78 -8.44
C ASP A 24 -14.01 18.46 -9.03
N GLY A 25 -14.06 17.70 -10.13
CA GLY A 25 -15.29 17.17 -10.69
C GLY A 25 -16.07 16.29 -9.70
N ILE A 26 -15.40 15.31 -9.08
CA ILE A 26 -16.00 14.43 -8.06
C ILE A 26 -16.54 15.24 -6.86
N ARG A 27 -15.77 16.24 -6.40
CA ARG A 27 -16.15 17.14 -5.31
C ARG A 27 -17.39 17.97 -5.67
N LYS A 28 -17.42 18.58 -6.86
CA LYS A 28 -18.58 19.37 -7.35
C LYS A 28 -19.83 18.49 -7.49
N ALA A 29 -19.66 17.23 -7.87
CA ALA A 29 -20.74 16.25 -7.90
C ALA A 29 -21.20 15.78 -6.51
N GLY A 30 -20.53 16.21 -5.43
CA GLY A 30 -20.86 15.80 -4.06
C GLY A 30 -20.60 14.33 -3.78
N SER A 31 -19.70 13.70 -4.55
CA SER A 31 -19.37 12.28 -4.49
C SER A 31 -17.96 12.06 -3.92
N SER A 32 -17.53 10.80 -3.89
CA SER A 32 -16.18 10.38 -3.51
C SER A 32 -15.66 9.30 -4.46
N VAL A 33 -14.34 9.09 -4.46
CA VAL A 33 -13.63 8.06 -5.22
C VAL A 33 -12.59 7.38 -4.33
N GLY A 34 -12.21 6.16 -4.71
CA GLY A 34 -11.14 5.42 -4.03
C GLY A 34 -9.77 5.75 -4.62
N ALA A 35 -8.76 5.02 -4.17
CA ALA A 35 -7.41 5.09 -4.72
C ALA A 35 -6.68 3.75 -4.54
N VAL A 36 -5.68 3.52 -5.38
CA VAL A 36 -4.62 2.53 -5.12
C VAL A 36 -3.35 3.31 -4.84
N LEU A 37 -2.66 2.91 -3.78
CA LEU A 37 -1.41 3.52 -3.35
C LEU A 37 -0.31 2.48 -3.46
N GLU A 38 0.89 2.90 -3.84
CA GLU A 38 2.11 2.10 -3.82
C GLU A 38 3.10 2.71 -2.83
N VAL A 39 3.67 1.86 -1.97
CA VAL A 39 4.79 2.21 -1.09
C VAL A 39 5.97 1.34 -1.50
N VAL A 40 7.11 1.99 -1.71
CA VAL A 40 8.38 1.33 -2.04
C VAL A 40 9.35 1.61 -0.90
N ALA A 41 9.81 0.55 -0.23
CA ALA A 41 10.85 0.64 0.79
C ALA A 41 12.17 0.11 0.23
N GLU A 42 13.13 1.02 0.05
CA GLU A 42 14.46 0.73 -0.48
C GLU A 42 15.48 0.55 0.64
N GLY A 43 16.59 -0.14 0.35
CA GLY A 43 17.69 -0.31 1.31
C GLY A 43 17.36 -1.23 2.50
N VAL A 44 16.27 -2.01 2.41
CA VAL A 44 15.90 -3.00 3.44
C VAL A 44 16.92 -4.15 3.40
N PRO A 45 17.61 -4.46 4.51
CA PRO A 45 18.55 -5.57 4.53
C PRO A 45 17.87 -6.90 4.19
N PRO A 46 18.55 -7.84 3.51
CA PRO A 46 18.04 -9.19 3.33
C PRO A 46 17.97 -9.92 4.68
N GLY A 47 17.02 -10.85 4.83
CA GLY A 47 16.93 -11.71 6.01
C GLY A 47 15.98 -11.24 7.12
N LEU A 48 15.23 -10.15 6.91
CA LEU A 48 14.20 -9.69 7.85
C LEU A 48 12.89 -10.44 7.62
N GLY A 49 12.22 -10.87 8.69
CA GLY A 49 11.02 -11.71 8.63
C GLY A 49 11.23 -13.08 9.25
N ALA A 50 10.17 -13.89 9.24
CA ALA A 50 10.21 -15.29 9.63
C ALA A 50 9.53 -16.17 8.57
N PRO A 51 9.97 -17.43 8.37
CA PRO A 51 9.37 -18.32 7.39
C PRO A 51 7.88 -18.66 7.65
N LEU A 52 7.45 -18.66 8.91
CA LEU A 52 6.10 -19.03 9.34
C LEU A 52 5.64 -18.17 10.52
N TYR A 53 4.35 -17.80 10.53
CA TYR A 53 3.65 -17.09 11.63
C TYR A 53 4.24 -15.75 12.09
N GLY A 54 5.15 -15.18 11.30
CA GLY A 54 5.76 -13.88 11.51
C GLY A 54 6.45 -13.42 10.23
N LYS A 55 5.80 -13.68 9.09
CA LYS A 55 6.34 -13.29 7.79
C LYS A 55 6.27 -11.77 7.64
N LEU A 56 7.26 -11.18 6.97
CA LEU A 56 7.32 -9.74 6.77
C LEU A 56 6.12 -9.23 5.94
N ASP A 57 5.77 -9.93 4.87
CA ASP A 57 4.60 -9.63 4.03
C ASP A 57 3.28 -9.74 4.79
N GLN A 58 3.15 -10.76 5.66
CA GLN A 58 1.98 -10.94 6.52
C GLN A 58 1.78 -9.73 7.45
N ASP A 59 2.84 -9.28 8.13
CA ASP A 59 2.74 -8.17 9.08
C ASP A 59 2.54 -6.83 8.37
N ILE A 60 3.17 -6.62 7.21
CA ILE A 60 2.91 -5.45 6.34
C ILE A 60 1.44 -5.45 5.91
N ALA A 61 0.93 -6.59 5.43
CA ALA A 61 -0.46 -6.71 4.98
C ALA A 61 -1.45 -6.47 6.12
N ALA A 62 -1.18 -7.01 7.31
CA ALA A 62 -2.01 -6.79 8.50
C ALA A 62 -2.04 -5.30 8.89
N ASN A 63 -0.88 -4.64 8.95
CA ASN A 63 -0.79 -3.22 9.30
C ASN A 63 -1.53 -2.34 8.29
N LEU A 64 -1.34 -2.57 6.99
CA LEU A 64 -2.04 -1.80 5.96
C LEU A 64 -3.54 -2.09 5.90
N MET A 65 -3.96 -3.34 6.04
CA MET A 65 -5.37 -3.72 6.06
C MET A 65 -6.10 -3.17 7.29
N SER A 66 -5.38 -2.87 8.38
CA SER A 66 -5.94 -2.22 9.58
C SER A 66 -6.35 -0.77 9.35
N LEU A 67 -5.85 -0.13 8.30
CA LEU A 67 -6.21 1.25 7.98
C LEU A 67 -7.67 1.35 7.56
N ASN A 68 -8.34 2.37 8.07
CA ASN A 68 -9.72 2.65 7.70
C ASN A 68 -9.85 2.80 6.17
N ALA A 69 -10.91 2.20 5.63
CA ALA A 69 -11.22 2.17 4.21
C ALA A 69 -10.26 1.33 3.33
N VAL A 70 -9.20 0.71 3.86
CA VAL A 70 -8.41 -0.26 3.09
C VAL A 70 -9.18 -1.56 2.91
N LYS A 71 -9.22 -2.07 1.67
CA LYS A 71 -9.97 -3.27 1.27
C LYS A 71 -9.14 -4.34 0.57
N GLY A 72 -7.90 -4.03 0.22
CA GLY A 72 -6.98 -4.93 -0.48
C GLY A 72 -5.55 -4.51 -0.22
N VAL A 73 -4.65 -5.48 -0.06
CA VAL A 73 -3.20 -5.27 0.01
C VAL A 73 -2.53 -6.33 -0.86
N GLU A 74 -1.50 -5.93 -1.57
CA GLU A 74 -0.73 -6.81 -2.45
C GLU A 74 0.75 -6.48 -2.39
N ILE A 75 1.61 -7.50 -2.54
CA ILE A 75 3.08 -7.39 -2.47
C ILE A 75 3.64 -7.75 -3.85
N GLY A 76 4.61 -6.98 -4.34
CA GLY A 76 5.21 -7.18 -5.65
C GLY A 76 4.19 -7.05 -6.77
N ASP A 77 4.10 -8.05 -7.64
CA ASP A 77 3.09 -8.14 -8.70
C ASP A 77 1.68 -8.40 -8.15
N GLY A 78 1.58 -8.84 -6.90
CA GLY A 78 0.29 -8.91 -6.21
C GLY A 78 -0.69 -9.87 -6.88
N PHE A 79 -1.90 -9.39 -7.15
CA PHE A 79 -2.91 -10.19 -7.85
C PHE A 79 -2.54 -10.51 -9.32
N ALA A 80 -1.61 -9.76 -9.93
CA ALA A 80 -1.15 -10.06 -11.28
C ALA A 80 -0.34 -11.37 -11.34
N SER A 81 0.34 -11.76 -10.25
CA SER A 81 1.11 -13.01 -10.17
C SER A 81 0.26 -14.26 -10.48
N ALA A 82 -1.04 -14.23 -10.16
CA ALA A 82 -1.96 -15.34 -10.43
C ALA A 82 -2.19 -15.62 -11.92
N ARG A 83 -1.70 -14.75 -12.81
CA ARG A 83 -1.82 -14.87 -14.27
C ARG A 83 -0.51 -15.30 -14.94
N LEU A 84 0.58 -15.45 -14.19
CA LEU A 84 1.91 -15.76 -14.70
C LEU A 84 2.20 -17.26 -14.64
N THR A 85 3.03 -17.76 -15.56
CA THR A 85 3.66 -19.09 -15.40
C THR A 85 4.77 -19.04 -14.36
N GLY A 86 5.28 -20.21 -13.96
CA GLY A 86 6.39 -20.28 -13.00
C GLY A 86 7.66 -19.60 -13.52
N GLU A 87 7.94 -19.72 -14.81
CA GLU A 87 9.07 -19.10 -15.49
C GLU A 87 8.92 -17.57 -15.56
N GLU A 88 7.71 -17.07 -15.80
CA GLU A 88 7.42 -15.63 -15.86
C GLU A 88 7.45 -14.96 -14.49
N ASN A 89 7.06 -15.67 -13.42
CA ASN A 89 7.02 -15.13 -12.06
C ASN A 89 8.36 -15.26 -11.32
N ALA A 90 9.32 -16.01 -11.86
CA ALA A 90 10.58 -16.26 -11.18
C ALA A 90 11.49 -15.02 -11.20
N ASP A 91 11.88 -14.55 -10.00
CA ASP A 91 12.92 -13.54 -9.88
C ASP A 91 14.30 -14.18 -10.01
N GLU A 92 14.81 -14.22 -11.24
CA GLU A 92 16.10 -14.82 -11.57
C GLU A 92 17.27 -14.06 -10.92
N MET A 93 18.33 -14.78 -10.55
CA MET A 93 19.51 -14.23 -9.89
C MET A 93 20.77 -14.52 -10.67
N ARG A 94 21.71 -13.59 -10.62
CA ARG A 94 23.11 -13.79 -11.01
C ARG A 94 24.05 -13.25 -9.93
N MET A 95 25.32 -13.60 -10.01
CA MET A 95 26.33 -12.99 -9.14
C MET A 95 26.72 -11.61 -9.67
N GLY A 96 26.71 -10.60 -8.80
CA GLY A 96 27.21 -9.27 -9.09
C GLY A 96 28.75 -9.20 -9.02
N ASN A 97 29.32 -8.15 -9.62
CA ASN A 97 30.78 -7.92 -9.60
C ASN A 97 31.33 -7.66 -8.19
N ASP A 98 30.48 -7.29 -7.24
CA ASP A 98 30.78 -7.09 -5.83
C ASP A 98 30.68 -8.37 -4.99
N GLY A 99 30.41 -9.51 -5.63
CA GLY A 99 30.23 -10.80 -4.96
C GLY A 99 28.89 -10.96 -4.25
N ARG A 100 27.91 -10.09 -4.51
CA ARG A 100 26.55 -10.18 -3.95
C ARG A 100 25.54 -10.68 -4.99
N PRO A 101 24.49 -11.41 -4.57
CA PRO A 101 23.40 -11.77 -5.48
C PRO A 101 22.74 -10.53 -6.07
N GLN A 102 22.53 -10.53 -7.39
CA GLN A 102 21.77 -9.53 -8.12
C GLN A 102 20.55 -10.21 -8.75
N PHE A 103 19.37 -9.75 -8.35
CA PHE A 103 18.11 -10.15 -8.98
C PHE A 103 17.92 -9.39 -10.31
N LEU A 104 17.32 -10.06 -11.30
CA LEU A 104 17.07 -9.52 -12.64
C LEU A 104 15.67 -8.92 -12.80
N SER A 105 14.75 -9.24 -11.88
CA SER A 105 13.37 -8.77 -11.77
C SER A 105 12.94 -8.72 -10.30
N ASN A 106 11.77 -8.15 -9.99
CA ASN A 106 11.25 -8.03 -8.61
C ASN A 106 9.74 -8.31 -8.51
N HIS A 107 9.29 -9.39 -9.13
CA HIS A 107 7.91 -9.85 -9.12
C HIS A 107 7.42 -10.18 -7.70
N ALA A 108 8.31 -10.68 -6.84
CA ALA A 108 8.02 -10.96 -5.43
C ALA A 108 7.93 -9.69 -4.56
N GLY A 109 8.27 -8.51 -5.08
CA GLY A 109 8.20 -7.27 -4.32
C GLY A 109 9.10 -7.24 -3.10
N GLY A 110 10.31 -7.78 -3.23
CA GLY A 110 11.35 -7.76 -2.20
C GLY A 110 11.14 -8.72 -1.04
N ILE A 111 10.12 -9.58 -1.07
CA ILE A 111 9.84 -10.56 -0.01
C ILE A 111 9.69 -11.96 -0.61
N LEU A 112 10.63 -12.85 -0.27
CA LEU A 112 10.66 -14.24 -0.70
C LEU A 112 10.47 -15.17 0.50
N GLY A 113 9.45 -16.02 0.47
CA GLY A 113 9.17 -16.95 1.57
C GLY A 113 8.84 -16.25 2.91
N GLY A 114 8.38 -14.99 2.87
CA GLY A 114 8.12 -14.17 4.05
C GLY A 114 9.34 -13.45 4.62
N ILE A 115 10.46 -13.45 3.89
CA ILE A 115 11.74 -12.85 4.30
C ILE A 115 12.18 -11.82 3.25
N SER A 116 12.72 -10.68 3.68
CA SER A 116 13.28 -9.68 2.76
C SER A 116 14.43 -10.25 1.92
N SER A 117 14.41 -10.01 0.60
CA SER A 117 15.44 -10.46 -0.34
C SER A 117 16.59 -9.47 -0.51
N GLY A 118 16.43 -8.23 -0.01
CA GLY A 118 17.35 -7.12 -0.24
C GLY A 118 16.99 -6.26 -1.46
N GLN A 119 16.03 -6.71 -2.27
CA GLN A 119 15.41 -5.87 -3.31
C GLN A 119 14.43 -4.87 -2.66
N PRO A 120 14.01 -3.82 -3.39
CA PRO A 120 12.97 -2.93 -2.91
C PRO A 120 11.71 -3.70 -2.52
N ILE A 121 11.20 -3.44 -1.31
CA ILE A 121 9.90 -3.96 -0.90
C ILE A 121 8.84 -3.11 -1.57
N VAL A 122 8.03 -3.72 -2.43
CA VAL A 122 6.96 -3.05 -3.17
C VAL A 122 5.63 -3.55 -2.64
N VAL A 123 4.81 -2.64 -2.12
CA VAL A 123 3.48 -2.95 -1.61
C VAL A 123 2.46 -1.98 -2.16
N ARG A 124 1.32 -2.51 -2.60
CA ARG A 124 0.16 -1.71 -2.98
C ARG A 124 -1.03 -1.99 -2.09
N PHE A 125 -1.85 -0.98 -1.85
CA PHE A 125 -3.09 -1.13 -1.10
C PHE A 125 -4.22 -0.31 -1.68
N ALA A 126 -5.43 -0.88 -1.64
CA ALA A 126 -6.64 -0.30 -2.21
C ALA A 126 -7.49 0.35 -1.12
N VAL A 127 -7.76 1.64 -1.28
CA VAL A 127 -8.61 2.45 -0.40
C VAL A 127 -9.96 2.66 -1.08
N LYS A 128 -11.06 2.25 -0.43
CA LYS A 128 -12.41 2.45 -0.96
C LYS A 128 -12.83 3.94 -0.94
N PRO A 129 -13.81 4.35 -1.76
CA PRO A 129 -14.41 5.68 -1.66
C PRO A 129 -14.97 5.98 -0.25
N THR A 130 -14.85 7.24 0.17
CA THR A 130 -15.42 7.74 1.44
C THR A 130 -16.93 7.56 1.45
N SER A 131 -17.49 6.96 2.51
CA SER A 131 -18.95 6.70 2.58
C SER A 131 -19.79 7.97 2.83
N SER A 132 -19.18 9.04 3.37
CA SER A 132 -19.84 10.34 3.58
C SER A 132 -19.87 11.16 2.30
N ILE A 133 -21.03 11.17 1.64
CA ILE A 133 -21.28 11.90 0.38
C ILE A 133 -22.54 12.76 0.51
N LEU A 134 -22.69 13.76 -0.37
CA LEU A 134 -23.83 14.67 -0.34
C LEU A 134 -25.10 14.05 -0.93
N THR A 135 -24.96 13.00 -1.72
CA THR A 135 -26.09 12.27 -2.30
C THR A 135 -26.74 11.39 -1.25
N PRO A 136 -28.07 11.47 -1.04
CA PRO A 136 -28.74 10.64 -0.06
C PRO A 136 -28.57 9.14 -0.32
N ARG A 137 -28.52 8.36 0.77
CA ARG A 137 -28.43 6.90 0.74
C ARG A 137 -29.45 6.31 1.71
N ARG A 138 -30.09 5.23 1.29
CA ARG A 138 -30.94 4.41 2.16
C ARG A 138 -30.08 3.73 3.20
N SER A 139 -30.56 3.73 4.44
CA SER A 139 -29.93 3.07 5.58
C SER A 139 -31.01 2.68 6.59
N ILE A 140 -30.58 2.21 7.76
CA ILE A 140 -31.47 1.91 8.88
C ILE A 140 -30.95 2.63 10.12
N ASP A 141 -31.86 3.05 10.99
CA ASP A 141 -31.50 3.53 12.33
C ASP A 141 -31.20 2.36 13.29
N SER A 142 -30.80 2.67 14.53
CA SER A 142 -30.53 1.65 15.55
C SER A 142 -31.77 0.88 16.02
N ALA A 143 -32.97 1.35 15.70
CA ALA A 143 -34.24 0.67 15.97
C ALA A 143 -34.70 -0.19 14.78
N GLY A 144 -33.97 -0.19 13.67
CA GLY A 144 -34.27 -0.97 12.46
C GLY A 144 -35.25 -0.29 11.50
N ASN A 145 -35.57 0.98 11.68
CA ASN A 145 -36.44 1.71 10.75
C ASN A 145 -35.64 2.19 9.54
N ASP A 146 -36.25 2.10 8.35
CA ASP A 146 -35.69 2.67 7.13
C ASP A 146 -35.54 4.19 7.26
N ILE A 147 -34.32 4.67 7.01
CA ILE A 147 -34.00 6.11 7.00
C ILE A 147 -33.23 6.47 5.74
N GLU A 148 -33.23 7.76 5.43
CA GLU A 148 -32.34 8.33 4.41
C GLU A 148 -31.24 9.14 5.11
N ILE A 149 -29.99 8.71 4.94
CA ILE A 149 -28.83 9.40 5.49
C ILE A 149 -28.23 10.31 4.42
N ARG A 150 -27.97 11.55 4.82
CA ARG A 150 -27.20 12.53 4.05
C ARG A 150 -26.24 13.25 4.98
N THR A 151 -24.95 13.11 4.73
CA THR A 151 -23.93 13.87 5.47
C THR A 151 -23.84 15.29 4.93
N LYS A 152 -23.81 16.28 5.84
CA LYS A 152 -23.65 17.70 5.51
C LYS A 152 -22.23 18.15 5.83
N GLY A 153 -21.63 18.96 4.96
CA GLY A 153 -20.32 19.56 5.18
C GLY A 153 -19.31 19.25 4.07
N ARG A 154 -18.08 19.72 4.25
CA ARG A 154 -16.97 19.44 3.34
C ARG A 154 -16.38 18.08 3.69
N HIS A 155 -16.50 17.13 2.77
CA HIS A 155 -15.89 15.81 2.89
C HIS A 155 -14.73 15.67 1.92
N ASP A 156 -13.81 14.79 2.28
CA ASP A 156 -12.67 14.47 1.43
C ASP A 156 -13.16 13.63 0.23
N PRO A 157 -13.00 14.11 -1.02
CA PRO A 157 -13.42 13.36 -2.20
C PRO A 157 -12.57 12.09 -2.39
N CYS A 158 -11.37 12.00 -1.81
CA CYS A 158 -10.52 10.82 -1.88
C CYS A 158 -9.62 10.71 -0.64
N VAL A 159 -10.08 9.96 0.37
CA VAL A 159 -9.29 9.67 1.59
C VAL A 159 -7.99 8.92 1.31
N GLY A 160 -7.85 8.31 0.13
CA GLY A 160 -6.62 7.66 -0.31
C GLY A 160 -5.42 8.62 -0.31
N ILE A 161 -5.59 9.89 -0.67
CA ILE A 161 -4.49 10.87 -0.70
C ILE A 161 -3.87 11.03 0.69
N ARG A 162 -4.72 11.06 1.73
CA ARG A 162 -4.28 11.18 3.12
C ARG A 162 -3.72 9.88 3.68
N ALA A 163 -3.99 8.75 3.03
CA ALA A 163 -3.48 7.45 3.42
C ALA A 163 -2.01 7.24 3.01
N VAL A 164 -1.45 8.06 2.10
CA VAL A 164 -0.04 7.93 1.64
C VAL A 164 0.95 7.95 2.82
N PRO A 165 1.07 9.03 3.61
CA PRO A 165 2.04 9.06 4.71
C PRO A 165 1.74 8.03 5.82
N ILE A 166 0.48 7.63 5.96
CA ILE A 166 0.09 6.61 6.93
C ILE A 166 0.55 5.21 6.46
N GLY A 167 0.38 4.91 5.18
CA GLY A 167 0.86 3.68 4.55
C GLY A 167 2.38 3.55 4.64
N GLU A 168 3.11 4.63 4.34
CA GLU A 168 4.57 4.70 4.52
C GLU A 168 4.96 4.38 5.97
N ALA A 169 4.30 5.00 6.95
CA ALA A 169 4.56 4.76 8.36
C ALA A 169 4.25 3.30 8.77
N MET A 170 3.16 2.72 8.29
CA MET A 170 2.78 1.33 8.60
C MET A 170 3.81 0.31 8.07
N VAL A 171 4.30 0.53 6.86
CA VAL A 171 5.36 -0.30 6.24
C VAL A 171 6.68 -0.12 6.99
N ALA A 172 7.07 1.12 7.30
CA ALA A 172 8.28 1.41 8.06
C ALA A 172 8.25 0.79 9.46
N CYS A 173 7.12 0.87 10.17
CA CYS A 173 6.95 0.25 11.48
C CYS A 173 7.06 -1.27 11.41
N ALA A 174 6.47 -1.93 10.39
CA ALA A 174 6.61 -3.37 10.21
C ALA A 174 8.08 -3.76 9.98
N ILE A 175 8.78 -3.05 9.09
CA ILE A 175 10.20 -3.31 8.81
C ILE A 175 11.06 -3.07 10.07
N ALA A 176 10.81 -1.99 10.81
CA ALA A 176 11.54 -1.67 12.02
C ALA A 176 11.37 -2.75 13.10
N ASP A 177 10.17 -3.27 13.28
CA ASP A 177 9.90 -4.36 14.23
C ASP A 177 10.68 -5.63 13.83
N HIS A 178 10.60 -6.04 12.56
CA HIS A 178 11.37 -7.19 12.04
C HIS A 178 12.88 -7.00 12.15
N TYR A 179 13.37 -5.80 11.91
CA TYR A 179 14.77 -5.44 12.09
C TYR A 179 15.23 -5.59 13.54
N LEU A 180 14.46 -5.05 14.49
CA LEU A 180 14.76 -5.14 15.92
C LEU A 180 14.69 -6.58 16.42
N ARG A 181 13.70 -7.36 15.97
CA ARG A 181 13.59 -8.80 16.29
C ARG A 181 14.78 -9.58 15.76
N HIS A 182 15.18 -9.37 14.50
CA HIS A 182 16.35 -10.02 13.91
C HIS A 182 17.61 -9.72 14.73
N ARG A 183 17.87 -8.44 15.01
CA ARG A 183 19.01 -8.02 15.82
C ARG A 183 18.98 -8.61 17.24
N GLY A 184 17.81 -8.65 17.88
CA GLY A 184 17.64 -9.22 19.22
C GLY A 184 17.92 -10.72 19.27
N GLN A 185 17.61 -11.46 18.21
CA GLN A 185 17.84 -12.90 18.12
C GLN A 185 19.28 -13.26 17.74
N THR A 186 19.87 -12.52 16.79
CA THR A 186 21.15 -12.92 16.17
C THR A 186 22.35 -12.06 16.61
N GLY A 187 22.10 -10.88 17.16
CA GLY A 187 23.12 -9.85 17.41
C GLY A 187 23.66 -9.19 16.14
N ARG A 188 23.08 -9.46 14.97
CA ARG A 188 23.55 -9.01 13.64
C ARG A 188 22.51 -8.15 12.94
N ILE A 189 22.97 -7.46 11.89
CA ILE A 189 22.22 -6.87 10.77
C ILE A 189 23.05 -7.12 9.52
#